data_AF-A0A7S2UN47-F1
#
_entry.id   AF-A0A7S2UN47-F1
#
_cell.length_a   1.000
_cell.length_b   1.000
_cell.length_c   1.000
_cell.angle_alpha   90.00
_cell.angle_beta   90.00
_cell.angle_gamma   90.00
#
_symmetry.space_group_name_H-M   'P 1'
#
loop_
_entity.id
_entity.type
_entity.pdbx_description
1 polymer ?
#
loop_
_entity_poly.entity_id
_entity_poly.type
_entity_poly.pdbx_seq_one_letter_code
_entity_poly.pdbx_strand_id
1 'polypeptide(L)'
;NNAIIFISCVLATGNFNGSQHRISIVSFIASLSRNSSIPPTPPRLENVEESRDNLTNEEEISKTCKLPPCSLVAKSRLFSERCNSTGLLGWDLLLTGTPRSATTYISAHLASHGMKIQDDWWKPLEHGRASWIFAFEDDKNFGPARTYTNGKTFKHIFHHVKDPLKSITAICTEPTPDPRYAKFLQKHVNMTTMFEYPVLKSRVILQFWVEWHTFLKNMRFPAYQIENVEASDIFQLAGLGHIYNGTKSNEVSSSHNKRGHRPSFNWQELYTIDPEHAAKAWDLAHYYNYSYPDVDFDNLTCLDRIPNCQGSSILPSICPPGTHPFPKDGKDVDVTEKPVTVSGLKGWVDDGCVEYTLEDGTIIGMPAGAVQAK
;
A
#
# COMPACT_ATOMS: atom_id res chain seq x y z
N ASN A 1 7.12 38.48 43.96
CA ASN A 1 6.30 37.63 44.83
C ASN A 1 5.18 36.99 44.04
N ASN A 2 5.41 35.76 43.59
CA ASN A 2 4.41 34.70 43.39
C ASN A 2 5.17 33.49 42.85
N ALA A 3 5.52 32.59 43.76
CA ALA A 3 6.17 31.32 43.46
C ALA A 3 5.08 30.29 43.14
N ILE A 4 5.17 29.67 41.96
CA ILE A 4 4.34 28.53 41.59
C ILE A 4 5.07 27.28 42.09
N ILE A 5 4.46 26.61 43.06
CA ILE A 5 4.90 25.31 43.59
C ILE A 5 4.32 24.22 42.70
N PHE A 6 5.19 23.42 42.05
CA PHE A 6 4.78 22.17 41.42
C PHE A 6 4.91 21.03 42.44
N ILE A 7 3.77 20.51 42.89
CA ILE A 7 3.69 19.24 43.63
C ILE A 7 3.50 18.13 42.62
N SER A 8 4.48 17.24 42.50
CA SER A 8 4.35 16.00 41.73
C SER A 8 4.01 14.87 42.70
N CYS A 9 2.77 14.37 42.63
CA CYS A 9 2.37 13.14 43.31
C CYS A 9 2.80 11.94 42.46
N VAL A 10 3.82 11.21 42.94
CA VAL A 10 4.17 9.88 42.43
C VAL A 10 3.35 8.86 43.22
N LEU A 11 2.31 8.30 42.61
CA LEU A 11 1.65 7.11 43.11
C LEU A 11 2.43 5.88 42.61
N ALA A 12 3.32 5.38 43.48
CA ALA A 12 3.96 4.09 43.33
C ALA A 12 3.19 3.05 44.15
N THR A 13 2.46 2.16 43.50
CA THR A 13 2.02 0.89 44.11
C THR A 13 2.97 -0.20 43.63
N GLY A 14 3.85 -0.62 44.54
CA GLY A 14 4.78 -1.71 44.29
C GLY A 14 4.12 -3.08 44.36
N ASN A 15 4.72 -4.05 43.66
CA ASN A 15 5.16 -5.26 44.32
C ASN A 15 6.48 -5.74 43.72
N PHE A 16 7.43 -5.98 44.62
CA PHE A 16 8.84 -6.25 44.40
C PHE A 16 9.09 -7.68 43.92
N ASN A 17 10.03 -7.86 42.99
CA ASN A 17 11.06 -8.89 43.15
C ASN A 17 12.33 -8.55 42.35
N GLY A 18 13.37 -8.21 43.10
CA GLY A 18 14.79 -8.46 42.82
C GLY A 18 15.39 -8.10 41.46
N SER A 19 15.98 -6.92 41.33
CA SER A 19 17.36 -6.74 40.84
C SER A 19 17.81 -5.29 41.01
N GLN A 20 19.04 -5.10 41.48
CA GLN A 20 19.66 -3.79 41.65
C GLN A 20 19.98 -3.17 40.28
N HIS A 21 19.38 -2.02 39.97
CA HIS A 21 19.93 -1.14 38.94
C HIS A 21 20.07 0.29 39.45
N ARG A 22 21.31 0.78 39.39
CA ARG A 22 21.71 2.17 39.64
C ARG A 22 21.14 3.04 38.52
N ILE A 23 20.26 3.97 38.86
CA ILE A 23 19.84 5.05 37.96
C ILE A 23 20.84 6.19 38.12
N SER A 24 21.65 6.45 37.08
CA SER A 24 22.44 7.69 36.99
C SER A 24 21.60 8.73 36.24
N ILE A 25 21.25 9.81 36.93
CA ILE A 25 20.62 10.99 36.33
C ILE A 25 21.76 11.91 35.91
N VAL A 26 21.94 12.09 34.59
CA VAL A 26 22.82 13.11 34.02
C VAL A 26 21.93 14.26 33.56
N SER A 27 22.04 15.41 34.24
CA SER A 27 21.41 16.66 33.83
C SER A 27 22.30 17.36 32.81
N PHE A 28 21.78 17.65 31.61
CA PHE A 28 22.39 18.57 30.67
C PHE A 28 21.64 19.90 30.71
N ILE A 29 22.37 20.97 31.08
CA ILE A 29 21.95 22.36 30.94
C ILE A 29 22.52 22.84 29.60
N ALA A 30 21.67 23.18 28.64
CA ALA A 30 22.06 23.86 27.41
C ALA A 30 21.59 25.32 27.45
N SER A 31 22.56 26.23 27.38
CA SER A 31 22.40 27.68 27.40
C SER A 31 21.92 28.21 26.05
N LEU A 32 21.02 29.20 26.11
CA LEU A 32 20.61 30.06 25.01
C LEU A 32 21.78 30.93 24.51
N SER A 33 21.85 31.13 23.19
CA SER A 33 22.57 32.23 22.56
C SER A 33 21.72 32.76 21.41
N ARG A 34 21.12 33.95 21.61
CA ARG A 34 20.50 34.75 20.56
C ARG A 34 21.59 35.57 19.90
N ASN A 35 21.71 35.49 18.57
CA ASN A 35 22.35 36.53 17.78
C ASN A 35 21.38 36.96 16.67
N SER A 36 20.91 38.19 16.79
CA SER A 36 20.13 38.93 15.80
C SER A 36 21.10 39.66 14.87
N SER A 37 21.01 39.39 13.57
CA SER A 37 21.61 40.25 12.55
C SER A 37 20.61 40.43 11.41
N ILE A 38 20.19 41.69 11.25
CA ILE A 38 19.34 42.22 10.20
C ILE A 38 20.11 42.22 8.87
N PRO A 39 19.57 41.70 7.76
CA PRO A 39 20.04 42.05 6.42
C PRO A 39 19.16 43.12 5.77
N PRO A 40 19.71 43.83 4.76
CA PRO A 40 19.19 45.10 4.26
C PRO A 40 18.06 44.95 3.24
N THR A 41 17.37 46.06 3.04
CA THR A 41 16.25 46.33 2.13
C THR A 41 16.55 45.94 0.68
N PRO A 42 15.65 45.24 -0.03
CA PRO A 42 15.79 44.97 -1.46
C PRO A 42 15.37 46.20 -2.30
N PRO A 43 15.90 46.32 -3.54
CA PRO A 43 15.60 47.44 -4.42
C PRO A 43 14.22 47.31 -5.07
N ARG A 44 13.70 48.48 -5.44
CA ARG A 44 12.41 48.76 -6.08
C ARG A 44 12.31 48.07 -7.45
N LEU A 45 11.31 47.20 -7.61
CA LEU A 45 10.94 46.59 -8.88
C LEU A 45 10.25 47.63 -9.78
N GLU A 46 10.72 47.72 -11.02
CA GLU A 46 10.04 48.39 -12.13
C GLU A 46 8.88 47.52 -12.63
N ASN A 47 7.78 48.17 -12.98
CA ASN A 47 6.59 47.53 -13.54
C ASN A 47 6.91 46.95 -14.92
N VAL A 48 6.98 45.62 -15.01
CA VAL A 48 6.88 44.89 -16.27
C VAL A 48 5.41 44.53 -16.44
N GLU A 49 4.74 45.15 -17.42
CA GLU A 49 3.43 44.74 -17.89
C GLU A 49 3.56 43.34 -18.52
N GLU A 50 3.10 42.34 -17.78
CA GLU A 50 3.06 40.95 -18.20
C GLU A 50 1.85 40.75 -19.13
N SER A 51 2.13 40.49 -20.41
CA SER A 51 1.15 40.02 -21.38
C SER A 51 0.64 38.63 -20.99
N ARG A 52 -0.39 38.60 -20.14
CA ARG A 52 -1.15 37.40 -19.80
C ARG A 52 -2.34 37.27 -20.72
N ASP A 53 -2.17 36.69 -21.91
CA ASP A 53 -3.31 36.26 -22.70
C ASP A 53 -2.95 34.99 -23.51
N ASN A 54 -3.76 33.94 -23.28
CA ASN A 54 -4.03 32.79 -24.16
C ASN A 54 -3.20 31.49 -24.08
N LEU A 55 -2.53 31.17 -22.97
CA LEU A 55 -2.02 29.80 -22.71
C LEU A 55 -3.02 28.88 -21.95
N THR A 56 -4.23 29.34 -21.66
CA THR A 56 -4.97 28.86 -20.47
C THR A 56 -6.15 27.90 -20.74
N ASN A 57 -6.06 26.93 -21.65
CA ASN A 57 -7.08 25.86 -21.65
C ASN A 57 -6.58 24.49 -22.15
N GLU A 58 -5.66 24.42 -23.10
CA GLU A 58 -5.20 23.11 -23.61
C GLU A 58 -4.24 22.40 -22.64
N GLU A 59 -3.42 23.13 -21.89
CA GLU A 59 -2.51 22.55 -20.90
C GLU A 59 -3.24 22.08 -19.62
N GLU A 60 -4.45 22.59 -19.36
CA GLU A 60 -5.25 22.18 -18.19
C GLU A 60 -6.05 20.88 -18.45
N ILE A 61 -6.47 20.63 -19.70
CA ILE A 61 -7.15 19.39 -20.10
C ILE A 61 -6.20 18.19 -20.08
N SER A 62 -4.89 18.42 -20.22
CA SER A 62 -3.82 17.42 -20.10
C SER A 62 -3.72 16.75 -18.71
N LYS A 63 -4.49 17.20 -17.70
CA LYS A 63 -4.39 16.71 -16.32
C LYS A 63 -5.54 15.81 -15.88
N THR A 64 -6.44 15.43 -16.78
CA THR A 64 -7.54 14.51 -16.43
C THR A 64 -7.11 13.06 -16.61
N CYS A 65 -7.68 12.17 -15.80
CA CYS A 65 -7.47 10.73 -15.88
C CYS A 65 -8.79 9.97 -15.94
N LYS A 66 -8.75 8.73 -16.43
CA LYS A 66 -9.94 7.89 -16.53
C LYS A 66 -10.23 7.22 -15.18
N LEU A 67 -11.34 7.63 -14.56
CA LEU A 67 -11.86 7.00 -13.34
C LEU A 67 -12.24 5.53 -13.57
N PRO A 68 -12.14 4.67 -12.54
CA PRO A 68 -12.60 3.28 -12.63
C PRO A 68 -14.11 3.23 -12.92
N PRO A 69 -14.59 2.19 -13.64
CA PRO A 69 -16.01 2.04 -13.91
C PRO A 69 -16.79 1.78 -12.61
N CYS A 70 -18.03 2.28 -12.51
CA CYS A 70 -18.83 2.15 -11.28
C CYS A 70 -19.12 0.70 -10.89
N SER A 71 -19.14 -0.23 -11.86
CA SER A 71 -19.26 -1.66 -11.59
C SER A 71 -18.06 -2.23 -10.83
N LEU A 72 -16.88 -1.62 -10.97
CA LEU A 72 -15.68 -1.99 -10.21
C LEU A 72 -15.66 -1.26 -8.86
N VAL A 73 -16.00 0.03 -8.83
CA VAL A 73 -16.13 0.82 -7.59
C VAL A 73 -17.10 0.15 -6.61
N ALA A 74 -18.24 -0.36 -7.10
CA ALA A 74 -19.24 -1.07 -6.30
C ALA A 74 -18.73 -2.37 -5.65
N LYS A 75 -17.60 -2.92 -6.12
CA LYS A 75 -16.93 -4.08 -5.50
C LYS A 75 -15.89 -3.67 -4.46
N SER A 76 -15.59 -2.38 -4.34
CA SER A 76 -14.60 -1.83 -3.41
C SER A 76 -15.28 -1.02 -2.31
N ARG A 77 -14.52 -0.60 -1.30
CA ARG A 77 -14.98 0.33 -0.26
C ARG A 77 -14.66 1.80 -0.54
N LEU A 78 -14.29 2.13 -1.78
CA LEU A 78 -14.07 3.52 -2.17
C LEU A 78 -15.40 4.28 -2.12
N PHE A 79 -15.43 5.41 -1.43
CA PHE A 79 -16.53 6.35 -1.54
C PHE A 79 -16.46 7.05 -2.91
N SER A 80 -17.58 7.06 -3.64
CA SER A 80 -17.69 7.72 -4.94
C SER A 80 -19.05 8.37 -5.07
N GLU A 81 -19.05 9.69 -5.23
CA GLU A 81 -20.26 10.48 -5.43
C GLU A 81 -20.88 10.13 -6.78
N ARG A 82 -20.05 10.01 -7.82
CA ARG A 82 -20.47 9.68 -9.18
C ARG A 82 -21.17 8.33 -9.29
N CYS A 83 -20.70 7.34 -8.54
CA CYS A 83 -21.24 5.98 -8.60
C CYS A 83 -22.41 5.75 -7.64
N ASN A 84 -22.86 6.79 -6.93
CA ASN A 84 -23.87 6.68 -5.88
C ASN A 84 -23.53 5.51 -4.94
N SER A 85 -22.25 5.43 -4.52
CA SER A 85 -21.78 4.34 -3.68
C SER A 85 -22.70 4.23 -2.47
N THR A 86 -23.32 3.08 -2.26
CA THR A 86 -24.39 2.90 -1.26
C THR A 86 -23.91 3.06 0.18
N GLY A 87 -22.60 3.20 0.39
CA GLY A 87 -22.01 3.35 1.70
C GLY A 87 -21.90 4.80 2.16
N LEU A 88 -22.18 5.01 3.44
CA LEU A 88 -21.92 6.28 4.12
C LEU A 88 -20.40 6.49 4.23
N LEU A 89 -19.94 7.70 3.89
CA LEU A 89 -18.55 8.08 4.09
C LEU A 89 -18.19 7.89 5.58
N GLY A 90 -17.29 6.94 5.84
CA GLY A 90 -16.99 6.49 7.20
C GLY A 90 -15.67 7.01 7.73
N TRP A 91 -14.63 7.00 6.88
CA TRP A 91 -13.24 7.28 7.25
C TRP A 91 -12.47 7.93 6.10
N ASP A 92 -11.36 8.58 6.44
CA ASP A 92 -10.54 9.27 5.46
C ASP A 92 -9.70 8.31 4.60
N LEU A 93 -9.01 7.35 5.22
CA LEU A 93 -7.98 6.58 4.50
C LEU A 93 -8.07 5.05 4.70
N LEU A 94 -8.01 4.32 3.60
CA LEU A 94 -7.65 2.91 3.59
C LEU A 94 -6.30 2.72 2.90
N LEU A 95 -5.35 2.08 3.59
CA LEU A 95 -4.15 1.52 2.99
C LEU A 95 -4.39 0.05 2.74
N THR A 96 -4.31 -0.40 1.50
CA THR A 96 -4.62 -1.78 1.13
C THR A 96 -3.58 -2.40 0.22
N GLY A 97 -3.49 -3.72 0.28
CA GLY A 97 -2.60 -4.59 -0.48
C GLY A 97 -3.03 -6.03 -0.30
N THR A 98 -2.13 -6.97 -0.57
CA THR A 98 -2.35 -8.39 -0.27
C THR A 98 -2.15 -8.68 1.23
N PRO A 99 -2.69 -9.77 1.79
CA PRO A 99 -2.27 -10.27 3.09
C PRO A 99 -0.75 -10.32 3.18
N ARG A 100 -0.19 -9.92 4.32
CA ARG A 100 1.27 -9.90 4.56
C ARG A 100 2.04 -8.85 3.72
N SER A 101 1.35 -7.87 3.13
CA SER A 101 1.92 -6.64 2.53
C SER A 101 2.43 -5.60 3.55
N ALA A 102 2.63 -6.00 4.81
CA ALA A 102 3.11 -5.13 5.89
C ALA A 102 2.09 -4.09 6.42
N THR A 103 0.80 -4.44 6.47
CA THR A 103 -0.29 -3.64 7.09
C THR A 103 0.00 -3.25 8.55
N THR A 104 0.49 -4.17 9.38
CA THR A 104 0.89 -3.88 10.77
C THR A 104 2.08 -2.92 10.86
N TYR A 105 3.06 -3.05 9.96
CA TYR A 105 4.22 -2.15 9.94
C TYR A 105 3.80 -0.73 9.57
N ILE A 106 3.07 -0.56 8.46
CA ILE A 106 2.71 0.77 7.98
C ILE A 106 1.76 1.50 8.93
N SER A 107 0.81 0.79 9.54
CA SER A 107 -0.07 1.39 10.54
C SER A 107 0.69 1.83 11.79
N ALA A 108 1.60 1.00 12.32
CA ALA A 108 2.44 1.38 13.45
C ALA A 108 3.35 2.58 13.12
N HIS A 109 3.91 2.60 11.91
CA HIS A 109 4.75 3.69 11.44
C HIS A 109 3.96 5.01 11.34
N LEU A 110 2.81 5.02 10.67
CA LEU A 110 1.96 6.21 10.58
C LEU A 110 1.39 6.63 11.94
N ALA A 111 1.06 5.69 12.81
CA ALA A 111 0.63 5.98 14.17
C ALA A 111 1.73 6.64 15.01
N SER A 112 2.98 6.23 14.80
CA SER A 112 4.11 6.91 15.42
C SER A 112 4.11 8.39 15.04
N HIS A 113 3.85 8.74 13.77
CA HIS A 113 3.75 10.12 13.27
C HIS A 113 2.43 10.85 13.57
N GLY A 114 1.56 10.28 14.40
CA GLY A 114 0.34 10.95 14.88
C GLY A 114 -0.97 10.52 14.21
N MET A 115 -0.93 9.59 13.24
CA MET A 115 -2.15 9.10 12.61
C MET A 115 -2.91 8.15 13.55
N LYS A 116 -4.19 8.40 13.79
CA LYS A 116 -5.09 7.44 14.43
C LYS A 116 -5.56 6.41 13.40
N ILE A 117 -4.71 5.43 13.13
CA ILE A 117 -4.91 4.36 12.16
C ILE A 117 -4.76 2.98 12.83
N GLN A 118 -5.53 2.01 12.36
CA GLN A 118 -5.49 0.63 12.87
C GLN A 118 -5.12 -0.35 11.76
N ASP A 119 -4.43 -1.44 12.09
CA ASP A 119 -4.21 -2.55 11.17
C ASP A 119 -5.43 -3.48 11.04
N ASP A 120 -5.21 -4.69 10.50
CA ASP A 120 -6.22 -5.71 10.30
C ASP A 120 -7.00 -6.06 11.61
N TRP A 121 -8.16 -6.71 11.46
CA TRP A 121 -8.95 -7.35 12.54
C TRP A 121 -9.75 -6.48 13.52
N TRP A 122 -9.29 -5.27 13.85
CA TRP A 122 -9.94 -4.43 14.86
C TRP A 122 -10.97 -3.46 14.28
N LYS A 123 -11.50 -2.52 15.08
CA LYS A 123 -12.34 -1.42 14.59
C LYS A 123 -11.47 -0.35 13.90
N PRO A 124 -11.86 0.22 12.75
CA PRO A 124 -11.13 1.36 12.18
C PRO A 124 -11.08 2.55 13.15
N LEU A 125 -9.95 3.26 13.17
CA LEU A 125 -9.78 4.46 13.97
C LEU A 125 -10.16 5.70 13.15
N GLU A 126 -10.12 6.86 13.80
CA GLU A 126 -10.60 8.15 13.27
C GLU A 126 -10.11 8.44 11.85
N HIS A 127 -8.80 8.31 11.60
CA HIS A 127 -8.23 8.65 10.29
C HIS A 127 -8.24 7.48 9.30
N GLY A 128 -8.53 6.25 9.78
CA GLY A 128 -8.75 5.10 8.91
C GLY A 128 -8.04 3.82 9.31
N ARG A 129 -7.54 3.08 8.30
CA ARG A 129 -7.08 1.68 8.46
C ARG A 129 -6.02 1.27 7.44
N ALA A 130 -5.14 0.36 7.84
CA ALA A 130 -4.33 -0.45 6.93
C ALA A 130 -4.84 -1.90 6.92
N SER A 131 -5.47 -2.34 5.84
CA SER A 131 -6.04 -3.69 5.78
C SER A 131 -6.33 -4.19 4.37
N TRP A 132 -6.00 -5.45 4.13
CA TRP A 132 -6.35 -6.15 2.90
C TRP A 132 -7.84 -6.55 2.88
N ILE A 133 -8.42 -6.90 4.03
CA ILE A 133 -9.82 -7.36 4.14
C ILE A 133 -10.80 -6.32 3.60
N PHE A 134 -10.47 -5.03 3.77
CA PHE A 134 -11.30 -3.89 3.41
C PHE A 134 -11.11 -3.39 1.98
N ALA A 135 -10.28 -4.07 1.17
CA ALA A 135 -10.17 -3.77 -0.27
C ALA A 135 -11.53 -3.92 -0.99
N PHE A 136 -12.38 -4.83 -0.48
CA PHE A 136 -13.63 -5.22 -1.11
C PHE A 136 -14.85 -4.83 -0.28
N GLU A 137 -15.94 -4.51 -0.98
CA GLU A 137 -17.25 -4.45 -0.36
C GLU A 137 -17.82 -5.86 -0.20
N ASP A 138 -18.23 -6.20 1.02
CA ASP A 138 -18.68 -7.54 1.37
C ASP A 138 -19.79 -7.48 2.43
N ASP A 139 -20.96 -8.07 2.10
CA ASP A 139 -22.10 -8.24 3.01
C ASP A 139 -21.72 -9.12 4.23
N LYS A 140 -20.70 -9.95 4.09
CA LYS A 140 -20.17 -10.86 5.10
C LYS A 140 -18.66 -10.71 5.19
N ASN A 141 -18.22 -9.52 5.60
CA ASN A 141 -16.83 -9.23 5.90
C ASN A 141 -16.13 -10.37 6.66
N PHE A 142 -14.92 -10.69 6.23
CA PHE A 142 -14.07 -11.71 6.83
C PHE A 142 -13.52 -11.25 8.19
N GLY A 143 -13.54 -12.15 9.19
CA GLY A 143 -12.97 -11.88 10.51
C GLY A 143 -13.81 -11.05 11.48
N PRO A 144 -13.30 -10.80 12.71
CA PRO A 144 -13.93 -9.96 13.74
C PRO A 144 -14.21 -8.51 13.32
N ALA A 145 -13.50 -7.98 12.32
CA ALA A 145 -13.74 -6.63 11.82
C ALA A 145 -15.14 -6.44 11.18
N ARG A 146 -15.87 -7.54 10.97
CA ARG A 146 -17.18 -7.61 10.32
C ARG A 146 -18.24 -6.67 10.86
N THR A 147 -18.24 -6.38 12.15
CA THR A 147 -19.32 -5.63 12.80
C THR A 147 -19.21 -4.12 12.69
N TYR A 148 -18.06 -3.60 12.26
CA TYR A 148 -17.75 -2.18 12.46
C TYR A 148 -17.97 -1.30 11.23
N THR A 149 -18.24 -1.89 10.08
CA THR A 149 -18.18 -1.20 8.78
C THR A 149 -19.43 -1.34 7.94
N ASN A 150 -20.57 -1.69 8.57
CA ASN A 150 -21.88 -1.84 7.95
C ASN A 150 -22.18 -0.70 6.96
N GLY A 151 -21.92 -0.94 5.66
CA GLY A 151 -22.07 0.05 4.60
C GLY A 151 -21.25 1.32 4.79
N LYS A 152 -20.06 1.27 5.40
CA LYS A 152 -19.15 2.42 5.50
C LYS A 152 -18.00 2.32 4.52
N THR A 153 -17.69 3.44 3.89
CA THR A 153 -16.67 3.60 2.83
C THR A 153 -15.50 4.49 3.29
N PHE A 154 -14.45 4.52 2.49
CA PHE A 154 -13.26 5.34 2.69
C PHE A 154 -13.17 6.43 1.63
N LYS A 155 -12.82 7.65 2.03
CA LYS A 155 -12.62 8.78 1.12
C LYS A 155 -11.48 8.51 0.14
N HIS A 156 -10.36 8.05 0.67
CA HIS A 156 -9.13 7.74 -0.06
C HIS A 156 -8.77 6.27 0.15
N ILE A 157 -8.32 5.61 -0.92
CA ILE A 157 -7.72 4.29 -0.86
C ILE A 157 -6.37 4.36 -1.55
N PHE A 158 -5.30 4.01 -0.83
CA PHE A 158 -3.97 3.87 -1.40
C PHE A 158 -3.56 2.41 -1.45
N HIS A 159 -2.93 2.03 -2.55
CA HIS A 159 -2.41 0.70 -2.78
C HIS A 159 -0.94 0.64 -2.37
N HIS A 160 -0.64 -0.04 -1.27
CA HIS A 160 0.76 -0.32 -0.95
C HIS A 160 1.24 -1.62 -1.59
N VAL A 161 2.39 -1.56 -2.24
CA VAL A 161 3.01 -2.70 -2.90
C VAL A 161 4.30 -3.04 -2.20
N LYS A 162 4.52 -4.33 -1.99
CA LYS A 162 5.74 -4.91 -1.42
C LYS A 162 6.42 -5.70 -2.53
N ASP A 163 7.75 -5.83 -2.45
CA ASP A 163 8.53 -6.69 -3.34
C ASP A 163 7.78 -8.02 -3.63
N PRO A 164 7.41 -8.28 -4.90
CA PRO A 164 6.57 -9.42 -5.27
C PRO A 164 7.08 -10.76 -4.75
N LEU A 165 8.37 -11.04 -4.86
CA LEU A 165 8.96 -12.30 -4.39
C LEU A 165 8.81 -12.44 -2.87
N LYS A 166 9.11 -11.38 -2.10
CA LYS A 166 8.93 -11.37 -0.64
C LYS A 166 7.45 -11.43 -0.25
N SER A 167 6.56 -10.78 -1.00
CA SER A 167 5.12 -10.73 -0.72
C SER A 167 4.47 -12.09 -0.96
N ILE A 168 4.66 -12.68 -2.15
CA ILE A 168 4.18 -14.01 -2.52
C ILE A 168 4.70 -15.05 -1.52
N THR A 169 5.98 -14.99 -1.16
CA THR A 169 6.55 -15.88 -0.13
C THR A 169 5.88 -15.70 1.23
N ALA A 170 5.62 -14.46 1.66
CA ALA A 170 5.00 -14.23 2.96
C ALA A 170 3.56 -14.77 3.04
N ILE A 171 2.82 -14.73 1.93
CA ILE A 171 1.46 -15.29 1.80
C ILE A 171 1.45 -16.81 2.01
N CYS A 172 2.57 -17.53 1.82
CA CYS A 172 2.66 -18.95 2.21
C CYS A 172 2.29 -19.22 3.67
N THR A 173 2.37 -18.23 4.55
CA THR A 173 1.99 -18.35 5.96
C THR A 173 0.49 -18.15 6.22
N GLU A 174 -0.29 -17.76 5.21
CA GLU A 174 -1.74 -17.63 5.30
C GLU A 174 -2.45 -19.00 5.22
N PRO A 175 -3.62 -19.15 5.86
CA PRO A 175 -4.40 -20.37 5.81
C PRO A 175 -5.21 -20.45 4.51
N THR A 176 -4.58 -20.29 3.34
CA THR A 176 -5.28 -20.25 2.04
C THR A 176 -6.13 -21.49 1.73
N PRO A 177 -5.82 -22.72 2.21
CA PRO A 177 -6.71 -23.87 2.05
C PRO A 177 -7.89 -23.91 3.04
N ASP A 178 -7.96 -23.02 4.05
CA ASP A 178 -9.14 -22.94 4.94
C ASP A 178 -10.37 -22.57 4.11
N PRO A 179 -11.46 -23.34 4.16
CA PRO A 179 -12.63 -23.11 3.31
C PRO A 179 -13.28 -21.73 3.48
N ARG A 180 -13.21 -21.11 4.67
CA ARG A 180 -13.78 -19.78 4.89
C ARG A 180 -12.92 -18.70 4.26
N TYR A 181 -11.61 -18.85 4.37
CA TYR A 181 -10.63 -17.98 3.72
C TYR A 181 -10.77 -18.07 2.20
N ALA A 182 -10.77 -19.29 1.67
CA ALA A 182 -10.96 -19.56 0.24
C ALA A 182 -12.28 -18.97 -0.30
N LYS A 183 -13.39 -19.19 0.41
CA LYS A 183 -14.70 -18.65 0.02
C LYS A 183 -14.72 -17.12 -0.02
N PHE A 184 -14.04 -16.46 0.92
CA PHE A 184 -13.92 -15.00 0.88
C PHE A 184 -13.14 -14.56 -0.36
N LEU A 185 -11.98 -15.16 -0.62
CA LEU A 185 -11.17 -14.79 -1.80
C LEU A 185 -11.91 -15.01 -3.11
N GLN A 186 -12.56 -16.15 -3.29
CA GLN A 186 -13.30 -16.53 -4.50
C GLN A 186 -14.45 -15.58 -4.84
N LYS A 187 -15.01 -14.88 -3.85
CA LYS A 187 -16.07 -13.90 -4.08
C LYS A 187 -15.54 -12.65 -4.81
N HIS A 188 -14.26 -12.35 -4.63
CA HIS A 188 -13.69 -11.04 -4.95
C HIS A 188 -12.68 -11.09 -6.09
N VAL A 189 -11.95 -12.19 -6.21
CA VAL A 189 -10.92 -12.40 -7.24
C VAL A 189 -11.01 -13.80 -7.82
N ASN A 190 -10.50 -13.98 -9.04
CA ASN A 190 -10.53 -15.27 -9.72
C ASN A 190 -9.57 -16.26 -9.05
N MET A 191 -10.09 -17.36 -8.50
CA MET A 191 -9.30 -18.35 -7.75
C MET A 191 -9.52 -19.78 -8.25
N THR A 192 -9.37 -20.01 -9.56
CA THR A 192 -9.58 -21.33 -10.18
C THR A 192 -8.68 -22.42 -9.60
N THR A 193 -7.44 -22.08 -9.25
CA THR A 193 -6.43 -23.04 -8.77
C THR A 193 -6.76 -23.62 -7.39
N MET A 194 -7.66 -22.98 -6.63
CA MET A 194 -8.14 -23.50 -5.33
C MET A 194 -8.94 -24.80 -5.46
N PHE A 195 -9.40 -25.14 -6.66
CA PHE A 195 -10.21 -26.33 -6.93
C PHE A 195 -9.44 -27.46 -7.61
N GLU A 196 -8.14 -27.28 -7.87
CA GLU A 196 -7.29 -28.30 -8.46
C GLU A 196 -7.07 -29.47 -7.49
N TYR A 197 -6.85 -30.67 -8.03
CA TYR A 197 -6.47 -31.85 -7.25
C TYR A 197 -5.17 -32.47 -7.77
N PRO A 198 -4.10 -32.56 -6.94
CA PRO A 198 -3.99 -32.01 -5.58
C PRO A 198 -3.89 -30.48 -5.57
N VAL A 199 -4.43 -29.84 -4.53
CA VAL A 199 -4.29 -28.37 -4.36
C VAL A 199 -2.83 -28.04 -4.04
N LEU A 200 -2.17 -27.33 -4.95
CA LEU A 200 -0.83 -26.81 -4.75
C LEU A 200 -0.88 -25.43 -4.11
N LYS A 201 -0.58 -25.34 -2.81
CA LYS A 201 -0.62 -24.07 -2.08
C LYS A 201 0.20 -22.96 -2.75
N SER A 202 1.40 -23.28 -3.27
CA SER A 202 2.25 -22.30 -3.97
C SER A 202 1.63 -21.74 -5.25
N ARG A 203 0.81 -22.53 -5.96
CA ARG A 203 0.05 -22.04 -7.12
C ARG A 203 -1.10 -21.15 -6.69
N VAL A 204 -1.85 -21.57 -5.68
CA VAL A 204 -2.96 -20.79 -5.11
C VAL A 204 -2.50 -19.41 -4.66
N ILE A 205 -1.37 -19.30 -3.97
CA ILE A 205 -0.86 -17.99 -3.52
C ILE A 205 -0.35 -17.11 -4.66
N LEU A 206 0.20 -17.70 -5.73
CA LEU A 206 0.69 -16.96 -6.89
C LEU A 206 -0.49 -16.39 -7.67
N GLN A 207 -1.50 -17.22 -7.99
CA GLN A 207 -2.76 -16.75 -8.59
C GLN A 207 -3.41 -15.68 -7.71
N PHE A 208 -3.52 -15.92 -6.41
CA PHE A 208 -4.10 -14.97 -5.48
C PHE A 208 -3.40 -13.61 -5.52
N TRP A 209 -2.07 -13.59 -5.48
CA TRP A 209 -1.30 -12.35 -5.55
C TRP A 209 -1.57 -11.60 -6.86
N VAL A 210 -1.53 -12.30 -8.01
CA VAL A 210 -1.76 -11.70 -9.33
C VAL A 210 -3.16 -11.11 -9.45
N GLU A 211 -4.18 -11.89 -9.12
CA GLU A 211 -5.58 -11.51 -9.33
C GLU A 211 -5.99 -10.37 -8.38
N TRP A 212 -5.44 -10.35 -7.17
CA TRP A 212 -5.64 -9.27 -6.22
C TRP A 212 -4.98 -7.95 -6.66
N HIS A 213 -3.71 -7.99 -7.05
CA HIS A 213 -3.02 -6.79 -7.53
C HIS A 213 -3.60 -6.30 -8.87
N THR A 214 -4.09 -7.20 -9.73
CA THR A 214 -4.82 -6.83 -10.94
C THR A 214 -6.10 -6.05 -10.61
N PHE A 215 -6.87 -6.49 -9.63
CA PHE A 215 -8.03 -5.73 -9.15
C PHE A 215 -7.64 -4.33 -8.64
N LEU A 216 -6.63 -4.23 -7.78
CA LEU A 216 -6.18 -2.95 -7.22
C LEU A 216 -5.62 -2.00 -8.29
N LYS A 217 -4.91 -2.53 -9.30
CA LYS A 217 -4.46 -1.76 -10.48
C LYS A 217 -5.65 -1.21 -11.26
N ASN A 218 -6.65 -2.04 -11.53
CA ASN A 218 -7.84 -1.64 -12.29
C ASN A 218 -8.70 -0.59 -11.57
N MET A 219 -8.62 -0.54 -10.23
CA MET A 219 -9.22 0.51 -9.42
C MET A 219 -8.53 1.87 -9.58
N ARG A 220 -7.33 1.92 -10.19
CA ARG A 220 -6.53 3.15 -10.37
C ARG A 220 -6.26 3.87 -9.05
N PHE A 221 -6.04 3.12 -7.97
CA PHE A 221 -5.64 3.72 -6.69
C PHE A 221 -4.21 4.26 -6.78
N PRO A 222 -3.91 5.40 -6.15
CA PRO A 222 -2.54 5.85 -5.95
C PRO A 222 -1.73 4.72 -5.29
N ALA A 223 -0.57 4.38 -5.85
CA ALA A 223 0.22 3.23 -5.43
C ALA A 223 1.66 3.60 -5.05
N TYR A 224 2.18 2.94 -4.02
CA TYR A 224 3.54 3.17 -3.51
C TYR A 224 4.22 1.89 -3.03
N GLN A 225 5.54 1.84 -3.17
CA GLN A 225 6.40 0.80 -2.63
C GLN A 225 6.59 1.01 -1.12
N ILE A 226 6.16 0.03 -0.33
CA ILE A 226 6.16 0.15 1.14
C ILE A 226 7.58 0.30 1.72
N GLU A 227 8.58 -0.21 1.02
CA GLU A 227 9.99 -0.13 1.39
C GLU A 227 10.60 1.26 1.18
N ASN A 228 10.00 2.08 0.31
CA ASN A 228 10.60 3.33 -0.18
C ASN A 228 9.78 4.59 0.14
N VAL A 229 8.51 4.43 0.53
CA VAL A 229 7.59 5.54 0.80
C VAL A 229 7.97 6.31 2.06
N GLU A 230 7.82 7.63 2.02
CA GLU A 230 7.94 8.49 3.20
C GLU A 230 6.55 8.68 3.84
N ALA A 231 6.47 8.62 5.18
CA ALA A 231 5.20 8.78 5.89
C ALA A 231 4.54 10.13 5.58
N SER A 232 5.31 11.21 5.50
CA SER A 232 4.82 12.56 5.17
C SER A 232 3.94 12.57 3.92
N ASP A 233 4.33 11.82 2.89
CA ASP A 233 3.67 11.83 1.60
C ASP A 233 2.29 11.17 1.69
N ILE A 234 2.16 10.11 2.50
CA ILE A 234 0.87 9.46 2.79
C ILE A 234 -0.06 10.43 3.54
N PHE A 235 0.45 11.14 4.53
CA PHE A 235 -0.35 12.14 5.25
C PHE A 235 -0.79 13.26 4.31
N GLN A 236 0.13 13.77 3.49
CA GLN A 236 -0.15 14.84 2.55
C GLN A 236 -1.26 14.40 1.58
N LEU A 237 -1.05 13.29 0.86
CA LEU A 237 -1.99 12.75 -0.14
C LEU A 237 -3.35 12.40 0.43
N ALA A 238 -3.43 11.99 1.70
CA ALA A 238 -4.69 11.71 2.38
C ALA A 238 -5.44 12.96 2.89
N GLY A 239 -4.88 14.18 2.71
CA GLY A 239 -5.43 15.41 3.29
C GLY A 239 -5.21 15.53 4.80
N LEU A 240 -4.29 14.73 5.35
CA LEU A 240 -3.98 14.62 6.77
C LEU A 240 -2.64 15.30 7.12
N GLY A 241 -2.03 16.06 6.21
CA GLY A 241 -0.72 16.70 6.44
C GLY A 241 -0.64 17.54 7.73
N HIS A 242 -1.74 18.17 8.13
CA HIS A 242 -1.83 19.04 9.31
C HIS A 242 -1.63 18.31 10.65
N ILE A 243 -1.79 16.98 10.71
CA ILE A 243 -1.54 16.17 11.92
C ILE A 243 -0.19 15.46 11.90
N TYR A 244 0.59 15.59 10.82
CA TYR A 244 1.87 14.90 10.69
C TYR A 244 2.89 15.43 11.70
N ASN A 245 3.43 14.54 12.53
CA ASN A 245 4.49 14.87 13.48
C ASN A 245 5.85 14.32 13.01
N GLY A 246 6.62 15.18 12.33
CA GLY A 246 7.95 14.84 11.82
C GLY A 246 9.06 14.74 12.88
N THR A 247 8.79 15.03 14.16
CA THR A 247 9.83 14.99 15.23
C THR A 247 10.05 13.58 15.79
N LYS A 248 9.21 12.61 15.44
CA LYS A 248 9.29 11.26 15.99
C LYS A 248 10.16 10.35 15.13
N SER A 249 10.89 9.48 15.81
CA SER A 249 11.80 8.50 15.21
C SER A 249 11.05 7.50 14.32
N ASN A 250 11.63 7.22 13.16
CA ASN A 250 11.17 6.23 12.18
C ASN A 250 11.38 4.77 12.64
N GLU A 251 11.89 4.52 13.84
CA GLU A 251 12.26 3.18 14.31
C GLU A 251 11.02 2.34 14.70
N VAL A 252 10.26 1.92 13.71
CA VAL A 252 9.41 0.73 13.84
C VAL A 252 10.28 -0.47 13.54
N SER A 253 10.51 -1.31 14.56
CA SER A 253 11.29 -2.53 14.38
C SER A 253 10.69 -3.40 13.26
N SER A 254 11.50 -3.67 12.23
CA SER A 254 11.17 -4.61 11.15
C SER A 254 10.97 -6.05 11.65
N SER A 255 11.32 -6.36 12.91
CA SER A 255 11.17 -7.68 13.50
C SER A 255 9.79 -7.97 14.09
N HIS A 256 8.83 -7.03 14.04
CA HIS A 256 7.55 -7.13 14.76
C HIS A 256 6.67 -8.33 14.37
N ASN A 257 6.97 -9.04 13.28
CA ASN A 257 6.18 -10.21 12.83
C ASN A 257 7.04 -11.26 12.10
N LYS A 258 8.16 -11.68 12.70
CA LYS A 258 8.95 -12.80 12.18
C LYS A 258 8.20 -14.11 12.43
N ARG A 259 7.58 -14.67 11.39
CA ARG A 259 7.13 -16.07 11.40
C ARG A 259 8.18 -16.91 10.66
N GLY A 260 8.34 -18.18 11.06
CA GLY A 260 9.13 -19.12 10.27
C GLY A 260 8.53 -19.24 8.87
N HIS A 261 9.26 -18.81 7.85
CA HIS A 261 8.90 -18.98 6.46
C HIS A 261 10.12 -19.45 5.68
N ARG A 262 9.89 -20.09 4.53
CA ARG A 262 10.95 -20.42 3.59
C ARG A 262 11.73 -19.14 3.18
N PRO A 263 12.98 -19.26 2.70
CA PRO A 263 13.60 -18.20 1.92
C PRO A 263 12.67 -17.76 0.78
N SER A 264 12.77 -16.49 0.38
CA SER A 264 11.97 -15.95 -0.72
C SER A 264 12.00 -16.85 -1.94
N PHE A 265 10.86 -17.00 -2.61
CA PHE A 265 10.83 -17.52 -3.97
C PHE A 265 11.74 -16.69 -4.87
N ASN A 266 12.33 -17.31 -5.89
CA ASN A 266 12.87 -16.61 -7.04
C ASN A 266 11.95 -16.72 -8.26
N TRP A 267 12.21 -15.94 -9.31
CA TRP A 267 11.39 -15.96 -10.53
C TRP A 267 11.38 -17.31 -11.24
N GLN A 268 12.51 -18.02 -11.23
CA GLN A 268 12.61 -19.37 -11.80
C GLN A 268 11.67 -20.37 -11.09
N GLU A 269 11.53 -20.23 -9.77
CA GLU A 269 10.60 -21.04 -8.98
C GLU A 269 9.15 -20.67 -9.26
N LEU A 270 8.81 -19.38 -9.32
CA LEU A 270 7.46 -18.93 -9.66
C LEU A 270 7.05 -19.40 -11.06
N TYR A 271 7.95 -19.28 -12.04
CA TYR A 271 7.75 -19.77 -13.40
C TYR A 271 7.46 -21.28 -13.42
N THR A 272 8.17 -22.06 -12.61
CA THR A 272 7.91 -23.52 -12.49
C THR A 272 6.55 -23.82 -11.85
N ILE A 273 6.10 -22.99 -10.91
CA ILE A 273 4.80 -23.18 -10.23
C ILE A 273 3.65 -23.03 -11.22
N ASP A 274 3.65 -21.91 -11.94
CA ASP A 274 2.63 -21.53 -12.91
C ASP A 274 3.20 -20.45 -13.84
N PRO A 275 3.65 -20.82 -15.06
CA PRO A 275 4.27 -19.88 -15.99
C PRO A 275 3.36 -18.69 -16.30
N GLU A 276 2.06 -18.93 -16.53
CA GLU A 276 1.10 -17.89 -16.92
C GLU A 276 0.95 -16.83 -15.82
N HIS A 277 0.73 -17.26 -14.59
CA HIS A 277 0.63 -16.33 -13.47
C HIS A 277 1.98 -15.71 -13.12
N ALA A 278 3.10 -16.42 -13.33
CA ALA A 278 4.43 -15.85 -13.13
C ALA A 278 4.71 -14.69 -14.10
N ALA A 279 4.33 -14.82 -15.37
CA ALA A 279 4.47 -13.74 -16.36
C ALA A 279 3.62 -12.51 -15.97
N LYS A 280 2.34 -12.72 -15.60
CA LYS A 280 1.50 -11.63 -15.08
C LYS A 280 2.09 -10.98 -13.84
N ALA A 281 2.66 -11.78 -12.93
CA ALA A 281 3.33 -11.26 -11.74
C ALA A 281 4.58 -10.45 -12.08
N TRP A 282 5.36 -10.88 -13.08
CA TRP A 282 6.51 -10.16 -13.60
C TRP A 282 6.11 -8.80 -14.19
N ASP A 283 5.05 -8.75 -15.00
CA ASP A 283 4.53 -7.50 -15.57
C ASP A 283 4.04 -6.53 -14.48
N LEU A 284 3.31 -7.06 -13.49
CA LEU A 284 2.89 -6.27 -12.33
C LEU A 284 4.10 -5.78 -11.52
N ALA A 285 5.16 -6.57 -11.39
CA ALA A 285 6.38 -6.15 -10.69
C ALA A 285 7.01 -4.92 -11.37
N HIS A 286 7.13 -4.95 -12.70
CA HIS A 286 7.66 -3.83 -13.48
C HIS A 286 6.72 -2.62 -13.46
N TYR A 287 5.41 -2.85 -13.51
CA TYR A 287 4.41 -1.82 -13.28
C TYR A 287 4.53 -1.18 -11.90
N TYR A 288 5.02 -1.91 -10.89
CA TYR A 288 5.28 -1.34 -9.58
C TYR A 288 6.73 -0.92 -9.38
N ASN A 289 7.48 -0.70 -10.48
CA ASN A 289 8.87 -0.25 -10.49
C ASN A 289 9.83 -1.14 -9.67
N TYR A 290 9.55 -2.44 -9.59
CA TYR A 290 10.51 -3.44 -9.11
C TYR A 290 11.32 -3.94 -10.29
N SER A 291 12.65 -3.94 -10.16
CA SER A 291 13.57 -4.43 -11.18
C SER A 291 14.38 -5.64 -10.69
N TYR A 292 14.66 -6.55 -11.60
CA TYR A 292 15.43 -7.77 -11.34
C TYR A 292 16.49 -7.92 -12.44
N PRO A 293 17.55 -7.09 -12.43
CA PRO A 293 18.52 -7.02 -13.53
C PRO A 293 19.26 -8.34 -13.78
N ASP A 294 19.36 -9.19 -12.77
CA ASP A 294 20.01 -10.51 -12.85
C ASP A 294 19.07 -11.62 -13.37
N VAL A 295 17.86 -11.27 -13.81
CA VAL A 295 16.83 -12.22 -14.25
C VAL A 295 16.42 -11.93 -15.68
N ASP A 296 16.73 -12.88 -16.55
CA ASP A 296 16.23 -12.91 -17.92
C ASP A 296 14.97 -13.79 -17.96
N PHE A 297 13.80 -13.13 -17.85
CA PHE A 297 12.52 -13.83 -17.69
C PHE A 297 12.17 -14.71 -18.91
N ASP A 298 12.51 -14.24 -20.11
CA ASP A 298 12.25 -14.92 -21.38
C ASP A 298 13.10 -16.19 -21.56
N ASN A 299 14.15 -16.33 -20.76
CA ASN A 299 15.04 -17.49 -20.76
C ASN A 299 14.81 -18.43 -19.56
N LEU A 300 13.76 -18.20 -18.75
CA LEU A 300 13.40 -19.12 -17.68
C LEU A 300 12.83 -20.42 -18.23
N THR A 301 13.18 -21.53 -17.58
CA THR A 301 12.69 -22.87 -17.99
C THR A 301 12.22 -23.66 -16.78
N CYS A 302 11.20 -24.49 -16.92
CA CYS A 302 10.66 -25.17 -15.74
C CYS A 302 11.67 -26.11 -15.07
N LEU A 303 11.71 -26.08 -13.73
CA LEU A 303 12.54 -26.98 -12.92
C LEU A 303 11.91 -28.39 -12.85
N ASP A 304 12.72 -29.40 -12.49
CA ASP A 304 12.27 -30.78 -12.35
C ASP A 304 11.24 -31.00 -11.23
N ARG A 305 11.21 -30.09 -10.24
CA ARG A 305 10.36 -30.21 -9.05
C ARG A 305 9.61 -28.92 -8.81
N ILE A 306 8.30 -29.03 -8.53
CA ILE A 306 7.47 -27.86 -8.23
C ILE A 306 7.84 -27.30 -6.84
N PRO A 307 8.29 -26.03 -6.77
CA PRO A 307 8.51 -25.33 -5.51
C PRO A 307 7.20 -25.17 -4.73
N ASN A 308 7.29 -25.32 -3.41
CA ASN A 308 6.17 -25.20 -2.48
C ASN A 308 6.52 -24.30 -1.29
N CYS A 309 5.55 -24.05 -0.42
CA CYS A 309 5.71 -23.15 0.73
C CYS A 309 6.63 -23.65 1.85
N GLN A 310 6.88 -24.96 1.91
CA GLN A 310 7.69 -25.67 2.89
C GLN A 310 9.00 -26.25 2.30
N GLY A 311 9.30 -25.97 1.03
CA GLY A 311 10.43 -26.57 0.30
C GLY A 311 10.03 -26.99 -1.12
N SER A 312 10.64 -28.02 -1.68
CA SER A 312 10.25 -28.58 -2.98
C SER A 312 9.29 -29.76 -2.79
N SER A 313 8.26 -29.88 -3.64
CA SER A 313 7.40 -31.07 -3.67
C SER A 313 7.97 -32.12 -4.63
N ILE A 314 7.54 -33.38 -4.47
CA ILE A 314 7.91 -34.49 -5.37
C ILE A 314 7.01 -34.48 -6.64
N LEU A 315 6.05 -33.55 -6.73
CA LEU A 315 5.12 -33.52 -7.84
C LEU A 315 5.85 -33.06 -9.13
N PRO A 316 5.62 -33.76 -10.25
CA PRO A 316 6.21 -33.38 -11.52
C PRO A 316 5.71 -32.00 -11.95
N SER A 317 6.60 -31.20 -12.54
CA SER A 317 6.26 -29.89 -13.10
C SER A 317 5.14 -30.00 -14.13
N ILE A 318 4.26 -28.99 -14.16
CA ILE A 318 3.17 -28.90 -15.16
C ILE A 318 3.71 -28.61 -16.56
N CYS A 319 4.79 -27.85 -16.63
CA CYS A 319 5.53 -27.64 -17.86
C CYS A 319 6.70 -28.63 -17.92
N PRO A 320 6.96 -29.28 -19.07
CA PRO A 320 8.12 -30.15 -19.20
C PRO A 320 9.41 -29.41 -18.82
N PRO A 321 10.31 -30.01 -18.05
CA PRO A 321 11.56 -29.35 -17.70
C PRO A 321 12.31 -28.85 -18.94
N GLY A 322 12.90 -27.66 -18.86
CA GLY A 322 13.59 -27.06 -20.00
C GLY A 322 12.68 -26.41 -21.06
N THR A 323 11.34 -26.42 -20.88
CA THR A 323 10.41 -25.75 -21.81
C THR A 323 10.05 -24.33 -21.38
N HIS A 324 9.84 -23.47 -22.38
CA HIS A 324 9.26 -22.14 -22.26
C HIS A 324 7.82 -22.22 -22.79
N PRO A 325 6.82 -22.56 -21.96
CA PRO A 325 5.45 -22.80 -22.42
C PRO A 325 4.72 -21.57 -22.96
N PHE A 326 5.26 -20.36 -22.76
CA PHE A 326 4.75 -19.18 -23.44
C PHE A 326 5.09 -19.28 -24.93
N PRO A 327 4.09 -19.26 -25.83
CA PRO A 327 4.35 -19.20 -27.26
C PRO A 327 5.21 -17.96 -27.54
N LYS A 328 6.27 -18.13 -28.34
CA LYS A 328 7.01 -17.00 -28.95
C LYS A 328 6.13 -16.20 -29.94
N ASP A 329 4.83 -16.41 -29.96
CA ASP A 329 3.87 -15.82 -30.90
C ASP A 329 3.72 -14.30 -30.75
N GLY A 330 4.53 -13.65 -29.89
CA GLY A 330 4.77 -12.21 -29.95
C GLY A 330 3.54 -11.38 -29.62
N LYS A 331 2.55 -11.92 -28.91
CA LYS A 331 1.61 -11.08 -28.19
C LYS A 331 2.36 -10.55 -26.98
N ASP A 332 3.10 -9.47 -27.21
CA ASP A 332 3.59 -8.61 -26.14
C ASP A 332 2.41 -8.43 -25.18
N VAL A 333 2.60 -8.87 -23.93
CA VAL A 333 1.66 -8.47 -22.90
C VAL A 333 1.76 -6.97 -22.89
N ASP A 334 0.66 -6.32 -23.25
CA ASP A 334 0.62 -4.89 -23.46
C ASP A 334 0.76 -4.20 -22.10
N VAL A 335 1.99 -4.04 -21.62
CA VAL A 335 2.34 -3.17 -20.50
C VAL A 335 2.42 -1.75 -21.05
N THR A 336 1.40 -1.30 -21.79
CA THR A 336 1.39 -0.03 -22.53
C THR A 336 1.52 1.17 -21.61
N GLU A 337 1.05 1.06 -20.38
CA GLU A 337 1.10 2.16 -19.42
C GLU A 337 2.24 1.91 -18.44
N LYS A 338 3.41 2.45 -18.79
CA LYS A 338 4.48 2.62 -17.79
C LYS A 338 3.94 3.54 -16.70
N PRO A 339 4.25 3.24 -15.43
CA PRO A 339 3.76 4.02 -14.32
C PRO A 339 4.32 5.44 -14.41
N VAL A 340 3.48 6.43 -14.14
CA VAL A 340 3.95 7.82 -14.05
C VAL A 340 4.54 7.97 -12.66
N THR A 341 5.86 8.08 -12.57
CA THR A 341 6.52 8.48 -11.32
C THR A 341 5.88 9.77 -10.83
N VAL A 342 5.32 9.73 -9.62
CA VAL A 342 4.71 10.91 -9.00
C VAL A 342 5.83 11.91 -8.72
N SER A 343 5.82 13.02 -9.47
CA SER A 343 6.93 13.98 -9.41
C SER A 343 7.12 14.50 -7.99
N GLY A 344 8.31 14.30 -7.44
CA GLY A 344 8.70 14.80 -6.12
C GLY A 344 8.31 13.91 -4.93
N LEU A 345 7.58 12.80 -5.12
CA LEU A 345 7.21 11.89 -4.03
C LEU A 345 7.98 10.57 -4.13
N LYS A 346 8.73 10.23 -3.08
CA LYS A 346 9.63 9.08 -3.09
C LYS A 346 8.86 7.78 -2.84
N GLY A 347 9.13 6.75 -3.64
CA GLY A 347 8.51 5.44 -3.51
C GLY A 347 7.09 5.34 -4.09
N TRP A 348 6.50 6.44 -4.54
CA TRP A 348 5.23 6.42 -5.27
C TRP A 348 5.45 5.99 -6.71
N VAL A 349 4.67 5.02 -7.15
CA VAL A 349 4.82 4.38 -8.46
C VAL A 349 3.61 4.65 -9.36
N ASP A 350 2.46 5.03 -8.80
CA ASP A 350 1.27 5.38 -9.58
C ASP A 350 0.54 6.52 -8.88
N ASP A 351 0.28 7.61 -9.60
CA ASP A 351 -0.53 8.74 -9.11
C ASP A 351 -2.01 8.36 -8.93
N GLY A 352 -2.44 7.27 -9.56
CA GLY A 352 -3.82 6.83 -9.59
C GLY A 352 -4.75 7.84 -10.27
N CYS A 353 -6.04 7.70 -9.99
CA CYS A 353 -7.06 8.60 -10.47
C CYS A 353 -8.14 8.79 -9.39
N VAL A 354 -8.23 10.00 -8.84
CA VAL A 354 -9.19 10.37 -7.78
C VAL A 354 -10.31 11.23 -8.33
N GLU A 355 -11.49 11.15 -7.72
CA GLU A 355 -12.63 12.00 -8.07
C GLU A 355 -12.37 13.43 -7.59
N TYR A 356 -12.59 14.40 -8.48
CA TYR A 356 -12.53 15.83 -8.18
C TYR A 356 -13.81 16.49 -8.68
N THR A 357 -14.50 17.19 -7.78
CA THR A 357 -15.74 17.91 -8.07
C THR A 357 -15.42 19.36 -8.39
N LEU A 358 -15.72 19.79 -9.62
CA LEU A 358 -15.59 21.17 -10.07
C LEU A 358 -16.60 22.09 -9.35
N GLU A 359 -16.41 23.41 -9.46
CA GLU A 359 -17.31 24.40 -8.84
C GLU A 359 -18.75 24.30 -9.34
N ASP A 360 -18.96 23.80 -10.56
CA ASP A 360 -20.28 23.57 -11.17
C ASP A 360 -20.93 22.22 -10.75
N GLY A 361 -20.25 21.44 -9.92
CA GLY A 361 -20.68 20.11 -9.47
C GLY A 361 -20.29 18.96 -10.40
N THR A 362 -19.63 19.22 -11.53
CA THR A 362 -19.15 18.18 -12.44
C THR A 362 -18.02 17.38 -11.80
N ILE A 363 -18.11 16.05 -11.82
CA ILE A 363 -17.07 15.15 -11.30
C ILE A 363 -16.15 14.71 -12.43
N ILE A 364 -14.85 14.98 -12.29
CA ILE A 364 -13.79 14.54 -13.20
C ILE A 364 -12.78 13.65 -12.47
N GLY A 365 -11.99 12.90 -13.22
CA GLY A 365 -10.82 12.18 -12.67
C GLY A 365 -9.58 13.05 -12.74
N MET A 366 -8.83 13.13 -11.65
CA MET A 366 -7.53 13.79 -11.60
C MET A 366 -6.46 12.90 -10.93
N PRO A 367 -5.19 12.96 -11.36
CA PRO A 367 -4.08 12.36 -10.64
C PRO A 367 -4.02 12.87 -9.20
N ALA A 368 -3.73 12.00 -8.22
CA ALA A 368 -3.76 12.40 -6.81
C ALA A 368 -2.79 13.55 -6.47
N GLY A 369 -1.58 13.54 -7.05
CA GLY A 369 -0.62 14.63 -6.91
C GLY A 369 -1.11 15.98 -7.46
N ALA A 370 -1.98 15.97 -8.48
CA ALA A 370 -2.52 17.19 -9.08
C ALA A 370 -3.61 17.85 -8.21
N VAL A 371 -4.40 17.04 -7.48
CA VAL A 371 -5.43 17.55 -6.57
C VAL A 371 -4.83 18.27 -5.37
N GLN A 372 -3.66 17.84 -4.91
CA GLN A 372 -2.94 18.46 -3.78
C GLN A 372 -2.45 19.88 -4.06
N ALA A 373 -2.14 20.16 -5.32
CA ALA A 373 -1.56 21.43 -5.74
C ALA A 373 -2.61 22.52 -5.94
N LYS A 374 -3.89 22.15 -6.00
CA LYS A 374 -5.05 23.05 -6.03
C LYS A 374 -5.55 23.25 -4.61
#